data_AF-A0A2V8MNX6-F1
#
_entry.id   AF-A0A2V8MNX6-F1
#
_cell.length_a   1.000
_cell.length_b   1.000
_cell.length_c   1.000
_cell.angle_alpha   90.00
_cell.angle_beta   90.00
_cell.angle_gamma   90.00
#
_symmetry.space_group_name_H-M   'P 1'
#
loop_
_entity.id
_entity.type
_entity.pdbx_description
1 polymer ?
#
loop_
_entity_poly.entity_id
_entity_poly.type
_entity_poly.pdbx_seq_one_letter_code
_entity_poly.pdbx_strand_id
1 'polypeptide(L)' 'MKHRVSQSMILVYQGPNQVYYFPRRYFDSDTDWTEFHKLVASKVPSK' A
#
# COMPACT_ATOMS: atom_id res chain seq x y z
N MET A 1 1.82 1.44 -12.66
CA MET A 1 1.83 0.79 -11.33
C MET A 1 0.39 0.53 -10.92
N LYS A 2 0.13 -0.60 -10.25
CA LYS A 2 -1.18 -0.92 -9.67
C LYS A 2 -0.96 -1.16 -8.17
N HIS A 3 -1.97 -0.96 -7.34
CA HIS A 3 -1.90 -1.38 -5.94
C HIS A 3 -3.17 -2.14 -5.56
N ARG A 4 -3.05 -3.08 -4.63
CA ARG A 4 -4.19 -3.76 -4.00
C ARG A 4 -4.16 -3.51 -2.51
N VAL A 5 -5.32 -3.23 -1.96
CA VAL A 5 -5.50 -2.91 -0.55
C VAL A 5 -6.42 -3.94 0.08
N SER A 6 -6.03 -4.47 1.22
CA SER A 6 -6.88 -5.24 2.14
C SER A 6 -6.83 -4.58 3.52
N GLN A 7 -7.71 -5.00 4.45
CA GLN A 7 -7.72 -4.46 5.81
C GLN A 7 -6.39 -4.60 6.56
N SER A 8 -5.56 -5.58 6.21
CA SER A 8 -4.32 -5.89 6.94
C SER A 8 -3.05 -5.74 6.11
N MET A 9 -3.15 -5.37 4.84
CA MET A 9 -1.99 -5.36 3.93
C MET A 9 -2.22 -4.50 2.69
N ILE A 10 -1.18 -3.80 2.26
CA ILE A 10 -1.07 -3.12 0.97
C ILE A 10 -0.04 -3.84 0.09
N LEU A 11 -0.42 -4.07 -1.16
CA LEU A 11 0.44 -4.59 -2.22
C LEU A 11 0.68 -3.50 -3.26
N VAL A 12 1.94 -3.16 -3.54
CA VAL A 12 2.31 -2.19 -4.58
C VAL A 12 3.03 -2.90 -5.72
N TYR A 13 2.44 -2.93 -6.90
CA TYR A 13 2.97 -3.58 -8.09
C TYR A 13 3.81 -2.59 -8.91
N GLN A 14 5.12 -2.79 -8.93
CA GLN A 14 6.07 -2.01 -9.73
C GLN A 14 6.19 -2.54 -11.16
N GLY A 15 6.05 -3.86 -11.36
CA GLY A 15 6.16 -4.51 -12.66
C GLY A 15 5.46 -5.88 -12.70
N PRO A 16 5.55 -6.64 -13.81
CA PRO A 16 4.82 -7.90 -14.01
C PRO A 16 5.04 -8.93 -12.89
N ASN A 17 6.25 -8.99 -12.33
CA ASN A 17 6.65 -9.92 -11.27
C ASN A 17 7.30 -9.21 -10.07
N GLN A 18 7.10 -7.90 -9.91
CA GLN A 18 7.68 -7.12 -8.83
C GLN A 18 6.60 -6.47 -7.99
N VAL A 19 6.49 -6.92 -6.73
CA VAL A 19 5.51 -6.41 -5.78
C VAL A 19 6.18 -6.14 -4.44
N TYR A 20 5.82 -5.01 -3.84
CA TYR A 20 6.18 -4.67 -2.47
C TYR A 20 5.01 -4.99 -1.55
N TYR A 21 5.33 -5.61 -0.42
CA TYR A 21 4.37 -6.03 0.59
C TYR A 21 4.50 -5.13 1.82
N PHE A 22 3.40 -4.48 2.21
CA PHE A 22 3.33 -3.64 3.39
C PHE A 22 2.21 -4.13 4.34
N PRO A 23 2.53 -5.05 5.26
CA PRO A 23 1.63 -5.47 6.32
C PRO A 23 1.30 -4.35 7.33
N ARG A 24 0.06 -4.31 7.83
CA ARG A 24 -0.38 -3.36 8.88
C ARG A 24 0.50 -3.39 10.13
N ARG A 25 1.09 -4.54 10.46
CA ARG A 25 1.96 -4.71 11.64
C ARG A 25 3.28 -3.93 11.60
N TYR A 26 3.64 -3.32 10.46
CA TYR A 26 4.83 -2.46 10.34
C TYR A 26 4.56 -1.01 10.75
N PHE A 27 3.33 -0.70 11.15
CA PHE A 27 2.89 0.64 11.51
C PHE A 27 2.51 0.67 12.98
N ASP A 28 2.99 1.67 13.71
CA ASP A 28 2.81 1.78 15.15
C ASP A 28 1.38 2.17 15.51
N SER A 29 0.71 2.94 14.65
CA SER A 29 -0.66 3.40 14.87
C SER A 29 -1.58 3.27 13.65
N ASP A 30 -2.90 3.36 13.89
CA ASP A 30 -3.90 3.43 12.80
C ASP A 30 -3.79 4.72 11.99
N THR A 31 -3.28 5.78 12.62
CA THR A 31 -2.97 7.05 11.94
C THR A 31 -1.87 6.84 10.91
N ASP A 32 -0.72 6.25 11.31
CA ASP A 32 0.41 6.00 10.39
C ASP A 32 -0.01 5.12 9.22
N TRP A 33 -0.83 4.10 9.51
CA TRP A 33 -1.40 3.23 8.49
C TRP A 33 -2.29 4.00 7.52
N THR A 34 -3.17 4.84 8.04
CA THR A 34 -4.10 5.64 7.22
C THR A 34 -3.35 6.66 6.36
N GLU A 35 -2.30 7.30 6.88
CA GLU A 35 -1.46 8.22 6.12
C GLU A 35 -0.70 7.50 5.01
N PHE A 36 -0.16 6.31 5.29
CA PHE A 36 0.49 5.49 4.28
C PHE A 36 -0.47 5.08 3.16
N HIS A 37 -1.71 4.70 3.50
CA HIS A 37 -2.76 4.45 2.50
C HIS A 37 -2.98 5.64 1.57
N LYS A 38 -3.13 6.85 2.12
CA LYS A 38 -3.31 8.08 1.34
C LYS A 38 -2.12 8.36 0.44
N LEU A 39 -0.90 8.15 0.96
CA LEU A 39 0.33 8.31 0.18
C LEU A 39 0.36 7.34 -0.99
N VAL A 40 0.12 6.05 -0.77
CA VAL A 40 0.10 5.03 -1.83
C VAL A 40 -0.96 5.37 -2.87
N ALA A 41 -2.18 5.75 -2.46
CA ALA A 41 -3.24 6.14 -3.37
C ALA A 41 -2.89 7.39 -4.21
N SER A 42 -2.15 8.35 -3.63
CA SER A 42 -1.71 9.55 -4.36
C SER A 42 -0.59 9.29 -5.37
N LYS A 43 0.26 8.28 -5.13
CA LYS A 43 1.44 8.00 -5.94
C LYS A 43 1.22 6.87 -6.95
N VAL A 44 0.30 5.95 -6.66
CA VAL A 44 -0.03 4.82 -7.52
C VAL A 44 -1.38 5.08 -8.17
N PRO A 45 -1.42 5.55 -9.44
CA PRO A 45 -2.68 5.84 -10.11
C PRO A 45 -3.54 4.56 -10.20
N SER A 46 -4.79 4.65 -9.73
CA SER A 46 -5.80 3.62 -9.99
C SER A 46 -6.08 3.58 -11.49
N LYS A 47 -5.68 2.48 -12.14
CA LYS A 47 -6.08 2.13 -13.51
C LYS A 47 -6.88 0.85 -13.47
#